data_AF-A0A9P6SY13-F1
#
_entry.id   AF-A0A9P6SY13-F1
#
_cell.length_a   1.000
_cell.length_b   1.000
_cell.length_c   1.000
_cell.angle_alpha   90.00
_cell.angle_beta   90.00
_cell.angle_gamma   90.00
#
_symmetry.space_group_name_H-M   'P 1'
#
loop_
_entity.id
_entity.type
_entity.pdbx_description
1 polymer ?
#
loop_
_entity_poly.entity_id
_entity_poly.type
_entity_poly.pdbx_seq_one_letter_code
_entity_poly.pdbx_strand_id
1 'polypeptide(L)'
;MAPQSTGPISAVPGAAATASAQQQQQQPDASDAASVQNEQIRQDLELKLQEMIECLLELSITVYDFQSESNSLVHQKIQELITQLSDIEGFKDKLDMMVPWEVLGYIEDGKNPDLFSKSFVEAVAGENQFTNGKITALKAGSFESALTQNLGSFFPDEMMDYNQLVASASTSDNTTAPRLEHPNDVSTTVKQEVEDGSFLTVNNTVSTTSSAGSSSVSPAS
;
A
#
# COMPACT_ATOMS: atom_id res chain seq x y z
N MET A 1 48.25 -37.00 36.47
CA MET A 1 49.09 -38.07 35.87
C MET A 1 48.36 -38.61 34.65
N ALA A 2 48.92 -38.42 33.46
CA ALA A 2 48.53 -39.15 32.23
C ALA A 2 49.33 -40.47 32.14
N PRO A 3 49.04 -41.36 31.17
CA PRO A 3 49.66 -41.21 29.84
C PRO A 3 48.79 -41.58 28.62
N GLN A 4 49.22 -41.07 27.47
CA GLN A 4 48.79 -41.34 26.08
C GLN A 4 49.40 -42.66 25.55
N SER A 5 48.97 -43.32 24.45
CA SER A 5 49.14 -43.01 23.01
C SER A 5 48.85 -44.34 22.26
N THR A 6 48.21 -44.47 21.08
CA THR A 6 48.77 -44.23 19.72
C THR A 6 47.69 -44.38 18.62
N GLY A 7 47.83 -43.65 17.49
CA GLY A 7 47.04 -43.79 16.24
C GLY A 7 47.50 -44.94 15.31
N PRO A 8 47.04 -45.00 14.03
CA PRO A 8 47.46 -44.02 13.00
C PRO A 8 46.41 -43.58 11.93
N ILE A 9 46.54 -42.30 11.55
CA ILE A 9 46.53 -41.60 10.24
C ILE A 9 46.11 -42.32 8.94
N SER A 10 45.15 -41.72 8.19
CA SER A 10 45.19 -41.33 6.74
C SER A 10 43.78 -40.89 6.26
N ALA A 11 43.49 -40.03 5.27
CA ALA A 11 43.93 -38.70 4.82
C ALA A 11 43.10 -38.37 3.53
N VAL A 12 42.60 -37.11 3.42
CA VAL A 12 42.31 -36.28 2.19
C VAL A 12 41.09 -36.66 1.29
N PRO A 13 40.53 -35.76 0.43
CA PRO A 13 40.01 -34.37 0.59
C PRO A 13 38.59 -34.13 -0.03
N GLY A 14 38.03 -32.93 0.21
CA GLY A 14 37.60 -32.08 -0.92
C GLY A 14 36.09 -31.92 -1.19
N ALA A 15 35.52 -30.81 -0.75
CA ALA A 15 34.57 -29.99 -1.53
C ALA A 15 34.35 -28.66 -0.78
N ALA A 16 35.31 -27.76 -0.88
CA ALA A 16 35.09 -26.35 -0.57
C ALA A 16 34.11 -25.82 -1.63
N ALA A 17 32.87 -25.54 -1.22
CA ALA A 17 31.96 -24.74 -2.02
C ALA A 17 32.48 -23.30 -2.01
N THR A 18 33.24 -22.96 -3.04
CA THR A 18 33.62 -21.59 -3.38
C THR A 18 32.33 -20.83 -3.70
N ALA A 19 31.72 -20.21 -2.69
CA ALA A 19 30.73 -19.18 -2.90
C ALA A 19 31.49 -17.97 -3.47
N SER A 20 31.49 -17.87 -4.80
CA SER A 20 31.94 -16.70 -5.54
C SER A 20 31.12 -15.51 -5.07
N ALA A 21 31.68 -14.73 -4.14
CA ALA A 21 31.23 -13.37 -3.89
C ALA A 21 31.54 -12.55 -5.15
N GLN A 22 30.63 -12.58 -6.12
CA GLN A 22 30.57 -11.54 -7.13
C GLN A 22 30.21 -10.25 -6.39
N GLN A 23 31.23 -9.45 -6.10
CA GLN A 23 31.09 -8.02 -5.95
C GLN A 23 30.41 -7.50 -7.23
N GLN A 24 29.09 -7.35 -7.21
CA GLN A 24 28.45 -6.37 -8.07
C GLN A 24 28.96 -5.02 -7.60
N GLN A 25 29.90 -4.46 -8.34
CA GLN A 25 30.15 -3.03 -8.35
C GLN A 25 28.81 -2.37 -8.66
N GLN A 26 28.16 -1.82 -7.62
CA GLN A 26 27.11 -0.84 -7.80
C GLN A 26 27.74 0.35 -8.52
N GLN A 27 27.41 0.49 -9.79
CA GLN A 27 27.52 1.76 -10.50
C GLN A 27 26.69 2.78 -9.71
N PRO A 28 27.15 4.04 -9.56
CA PRO A 28 26.35 5.07 -8.89
C PRO A 28 25.11 5.32 -9.75
N ASP A 29 23.97 4.87 -9.23
CA ASP A 29 22.69 4.86 -9.94
C ASP A 29 22.11 6.28 -9.94
N ALA A 30 21.69 6.77 -11.10
CA ALA A 30 21.14 8.13 -11.25
C ALA A 30 19.82 8.32 -10.47
N SER A 31 19.16 7.22 -10.10
CA SER A 31 17.94 7.21 -9.28
C SER A 31 18.15 7.66 -7.84
N ASP A 32 19.37 7.57 -7.31
CA ASP A 32 19.69 7.93 -5.91
C ASP A 32 19.92 9.45 -5.75
N ALA A 33 20.31 10.14 -6.84
CA ALA A 33 20.52 11.59 -6.81
C ALA A 33 19.21 12.40 -6.74
N ALA A 34 18.17 11.92 -7.42
CA ALA A 34 16.86 12.59 -7.48
C ALA A 34 16.08 12.47 -6.16
N SER A 35 16.17 11.33 -5.47
CA SER A 35 15.58 11.14 -4.14
C SER A 35 16.25 12.04 -3.08
N VAL A 36 17.58 12.16 -3.12
CA VAL A 36 18.36 13.03 -2.22
C VAL A 36 18.04 14.51 -2.45
N GLN A 37 17.87 14.95 -3.70
CA GLN A 37 17.48 16.33 -3.98
C GLN A 37 16.08 16.67 -3.47
N ASN A 38 15.11 15.77 -3.63
CA ASN A 38 13.77 15.96 -3.08
C ASN A 38 13.79 16.07 -1.55
N GLU A 39 14.59 15.22 -0.87
CA GLU A 39 14.71 15.30 0.58
C GLU A 39 15.33 16.62 1.04
N GLN A 40 16.33 17.13 0.32
CA GLN A 40 16.90 18.44 0.60
C GLN A 40 15.87 19.56 0.44
N ILE A 41 15.07 19.54 -0.63
CA ILE A 41 14.00 20.53 -0.87
C ILE A 41 12.96 20.47 0.25
N ARG A 42 12.62 19.27 0.74
CA ARG A 42 11.70 19.10 1.88
C ARG A 42 12.27 19.67 3.16
N GLN A 43 13.54 19.43 3.44
CA GLN A 43 14.21 19.95 4.62
C GLN A 43 14.31 21.48 4.58
N ASP A 44 14.64 22.05 3.42
CA ASP A 44 14.66 23.51 3.23
C ASP A 44 13.26 24.12 3.45
N LEU A 45 12.20 23.46 2.97
CA LEU A 45 10.82 23.86 3.21
C LEU A 45 10.44 23.79 4.69
N GLU A 46 10.82 22.71 5.39
CA GLU A 46 10.57 22.54 6.83
C GLU A 46 11.25 23.66 7.65
N LEU A 47 12.50 23.99 7.33
CA LEU A 47 13.20 25.10 7.96
C LEU A 47 12.49 26.44 7.72
N LYS A 48 12.00 26.69 6.50
CA LYS A 48 11.28 27.93 6.19
C LYS A 48 9.94 28.02 6.91
N LEU A 49 9.22 26.90 7.03
CA LEU A 49 7.98 26.83 7.82
C LEU A 49 8.25 27.11 9.30
N GLN A 50 9.34 26.58 9.86
CA GLN A 50 9.71 26.83 11.24
C GLN A 50 10.11 28.30 11.48
N GLU A 51 10.85 28.91 10.56
CA GLU A 51 11.18 30.34 10.59
C GLU A 51 9.92 31.22 10.57
N MET A 52 8.92 30.82 9.78
CA MET A 52 7.62 31.51 9.72
C MET A 52 6.84 31.40 11.04
N ILE A 53 6.81 30.23 11.66
CA ILE A 53 6.17 30.02 12.96
C ILE A 53 6.85 30.88 14.03
N GLU A 54 8.19 30.95 14.02
CA GLU A 54 8.93 31.81 14.93
C GLU A 54 8.62 33.30 14.69
N CYS A 55 8.58 33.76 13.43
CA CYS A 55 8.20 35.13 13.10
C CYS A 55 6.79 35.48 13.62
N LEU A 56 5.83 34.54 13.50
CA LEU A 56 4.48 34.70 14.05
C LEU A 56 4.48 34.78 15.59
N LEU A 57 5.31 33.99 16.25
CA LEU A 57 5.45 34.02 17.71
C LEU A 57 6.06 35.35 18.19
N GLU A 58 7.17 35.78 17.57
CA GLU A 58 7.82 37.06 17.86
C GLU A 58 6.88 38.25 17.63
N LEU A 59 6.12 38.21 16.53
CA LEU A 59 5.09 39.21 16.23
C LEU A 59 4.01 39.21 17.33
N SER A 60 3.55 38.04 17.76
CA SER A 60 2.55 37.91 18.83
C SER A 60 3.04 38.54 20.14
N ILE A 61 4.31 38.32 20.51
CA ILE A 61 4.94 38.91 21.70
C ILE A 61 5.05 40.43 21.56
N THR A 62 5.51 40.90 20.40
CA THR A 62 5.69 42.34 20.13
C THR A 62 4.36 43.10 20.13
N VAL A 63 3.30 42.48 19.63
CA VAL A 63 1.94 43.04 19.64
C VAL A 63 1.33 42.99 21.05
N TYR A 64 1.65 41.95 21.84
CA TYR A 64 1.19 41.85 23.22
C TYR A 64 1.79 42.94 24.12
N ASP A 65 3.09 43.23 23.99
CA ASP A 65 3.78 44.33 24.69
C ASP A 65 3.97 45.56 23.78
N PHE A 66 2.90 45.97 23.12
CA PHE A 66 2.97 47.06 22.14
C PHE A 66 3.23 48.41 22.81
N GLN A 67 4.23 49.14 22.29
CA GLN A 67 4.60 50.49 22.69
C GLN A 67 4.76 51.35 21.43
N SER A 68 4.62 52.67 21.54
CA SER A 68 4.74 53.57 20.37
C SER A 68 6.09 53.43 19.65
N GLU A 69 7.14 53.06 20.37
CA GLU A 69 8.49 52.83 19.85
C GLU A 69 8.62 51.49 19.08
N SER A 70 7.79 50.49 19.40
CA SER A 70 7.81 49.18 18.72
C SER A 70 6.98 49.15 17.43
N ASN A 71 6.32 50.24 17.05
CA ASN A 71 5.54 50.32 15.82
C ASN A 71 6.37 49.98 14.56
N SER A 72 7.60 50.51 14.47
CA SER A 72 8.50 50.18 13.35
C SER A 72 8.89 48.70 13.34
N LEU A 73 9.06 48.08 14.51
CA LEU A 73 9.42 46.67 14.64
C LEU A 73 8.27 45.76 14.20
N VAL A 74 7.04 46.07 14.59
CA VAL A 74 5.83 45.35 14.14
C VAL A 74 5.70 45.42 12.63
N HIS A 75 5.85 46.60 12.02
CA HIS A 75 5.81 46.75 10.57
C HIS A 75 6.90 45.94 9.86
N GLN A 76 8.12 45.91 10.41
CA GLN A 76 9.21 45.08 9.89
C GLN A 76 8.86 43.60 9.96
N LYS A 77 8.32 43.12 11.09
CA LYS A 77 7.94 41.71 11.27
C LYS A 77 6.78 41.28 10.35
N ILE A 78 5.82 42.16 10.12
CA ILE A 78 4.76 41.90 9.12
C ILE A 78 5.35 41.78 7.71
N GLN A 79 6.29 42.66 7.34
CA GLN A 79 6.94 42.60 6.03
C GLN A 79 7.80 41.33 5.87
N GLU A 80 8.49 40.93 6.95
CA GLU A 80 9.23 39.67 7.02
C GLU A 80 8.29 38.47 6.82
N LEU A 81 7.16 38.42 7.52
CA LEU A 81 6.14 37.39 7.35
C LEU A 81 5.61 37.30 5.91
N ILE A 82 5.31 38.44 5.27
CA ILE A 82 4.86 38.48 3.86
C ILE A 82 5.93 37.88 2.95
N THR A 83 7.19 38.22 3.20
CA THR A 83 8.33 37.69 2.41
C THR A 83 8.46 36.18 2.62
N GLN A 84 8.37 35.70 3.85
CA GLN A 84 8.42 34.28 4.17
C GLN A 84 7.27 33.48 3.53
N LEU A 85 6.05 34.04 3.50
CA LEU A 85 4.92 33.42 2.79
C LEU A 85 5.18 33.29 1.29
N SER A 86 5.73 34.35 0.67
CA SER A 86 6.10 34.33 -0.75
C SER A 86 7.22 33.33 -1.04
N ASP A 87 8.18 33.19 -0.13
CA ASP A 87 9.26 32.20 -0.26
C ASP A 87 8.67 30.78 -0.23
N ILE A 88 7.75 30.49 0.71
CA ILE A 88 7.06 29.19 0.84
C ILE A 88 6.28 28.85 -0.43
N GLU A 89 5.58 29.83 -1.02
CA GLU A 89 4.87 29.64 -2.30
C GLU A 89 5.83 29.21 -3.42
N GLY A 90 7.07 29.72 -3.42
CA GLY A 90 8.11 29.36 -4.38
C GLY A 90 8.63 27.92 -4.27
N PHE A 91 8.35 27.19 -3.19
CA PHE A 91 8.68 25.77 -3.05
C PHE A 91 7.63 24.85 -3.68
N LYS A 92 6.40 25.32 -3.91
CA LYS A 92 5.29 24.52 -4.46
C LYS A 92 5.67 23.82 -5.76
N ASP A 93 6.34 24.52 -6.67
CA ASP A 93 6.66 23.98 -8.00
C ASP A 93 7.91 23.10 -8.01
N LYS A 94 8.66 23.06 -6.90
CA LYS A 94 9.88 22.25 -6.73
C LYS A 94 9.62 20.92 -6.04
N LEU A 95 8.49 20.79 -5.35
CA LEU A 95 8.13 19.62 -4.58
C LEU A 95 7.11 18.78 -5.37
N ASP A 96 7.55 17.63 -5.89
CA ASP A 96 6.65 16.63 -6.48
C ASP A 96 6.27 15.59 -5.42
N MET A 97 5.21 15.88 -4.65
CA MET A 97 4.71 14.98 -3.62
C MET A 97 3.18 14.89 -3.68
N MET A 98 2.68 13.65 -3.67
CA MET A 98 1.27 13.35 -3.53
C MET A 98 0.93 13.06 -2.07
N VAL A 99 0.00 13.83 -1.50
CA VAL A 99 -0.53 13.59 -0.15
C VAL A 99 -1.95 13.02 -0.28
N PRO A 100 -2.24 11.83 0.27
CA PRO A 100 -3.60 11.29 0.31
C PRO A 100 -4.54 12.22 1.07
N TRP A 101 -5.75 12.43 0.55
CA TRP A 101 -6.73 13.34 1.16
C TRP A 101 -7.12 12.90 2.58
N GLU A 102 -7.15 11.60 2.82
CA GLU A 102 -7.48 11.01 4.12
C GLU A 102 -6.50 11.49 5.20
N VAL A 103 -5.22 11.70 4.87
CA VAL A 103 -4.22 12.21 5.82
C VAL A 103 -4.55 13.62 6.28
N LEU A 104 -5.15 14.45 5.42
CA LEU A 104 -5.56 15.80 5.79
C LEU A 104 -6.60 15.78 6.91
N GLY A 105 -7.53 14.83 6.89
CA GLY A 105 -8.50 14.64 7.98
C GLY A 105 -7.86 14.27 9.31
N TYR A 106 -6.74 13.55 9.31
CA TYR A 106 -5.99 13.29 10.55
C TYR A 106 -5.35 14.57 11.10
N ILE A 107 -4.84 15.44 10.23
CA ILE A 107 -4.23 16.72 10.63
C ILE A 107 -5.29 17.67 11.19
N GLU A 108 -6.44 17.79 10.53
CA GLU A 108 -7.55 18.64 10.97
C GLU A 108 -8.10 18.22 12.34
N ASP A 109 -8.16 16.92 12.61
CA ASP A 109 -8.56 16.35 13.90
C ASP A 109 -7.46 16.42 14.98
N GLY A 110 -6.25 16.89 14.66
CA GLY A 110 -5.09 16.89 15.56
C GLY A 110 -4.55 15.49 15.90
N LYS A 111 -4.82 14.49 15.06
CA LYS A 111 -4.30 13.12 15.18
C LYS A 111 -2.95 13.00 14.48
N ASN A 112 -2.14 12.03 14.93
CA ASN A 112 -0.89 11.71 14.24
C ASN A 112 -1.18 11.12 12.84
N PRO A 113 -0.71 11.73 11.73
CA PRO A 113 -0.88 11.18 10.38
C PRO A 113 -0.24 9.80 10.17
N ASP A 114 0.76 9.41 10.97
CA ASP A 114 1.36 8.06 10.91
C ASP A 114 0.35 6.96 11.21
N LEU A 115 -0.72 7.28 11.94
CA LEU A 115 -1.80 6.32 12.21
C LEU A 115 -2.55 5.94 10.94
N PHE A 116 -2.66 6.83 9.96
CA PHE A 116 -3.18 6.49 8.63
C PHE A 116 -2.25 5.48 7.95
N SER A 117 -0.95 5.78 7.87
CA SER A 117 0.05 4.89 7.27
C SER A 117 0.03 3.50 7.91
N LYS A 118 -0.02 3.44 9.25
CA LYS A 118 -0.17 2.18 9.99
C LYS A 118 -1.43 1.43 9.61
N SER A 119 -2.60 2.09 9.68
CA SER A 119 -3.89 1.46 9.41
C SER A 119 -3.98 0.97 7.96
N PHE A 120 -3.41 1.73 7.03
CA PHE A 120 -3.34 1.37 5.62
C PHE A 120 -2.49 0.12 5.41
N VAL A 121 -1.28 0.07 5.98
CA VAL A 121 -0.42 -1.12 5.90
C VAL A 121 -1.08 -2.34 6.53
N GLU A 122 -1.72 -2.18 7.69
CA GLU A 122 -2.46 -3.26 8.37
C GLU A 122 -3.65 -3.76 7.52
N ALA A 123 -4.43 -2.85 6.91
CA ALA A 123 -5.53 -3.20 6.03
C ALA A 123 -5.05 -3.93 4.76
N VAL A 124 -3.97 -3.46 4.14
CA VAL A 124 -3.36 -4.11 2.97
C VAL A 124 -2.86 -5.51 3.32
N ALA A 125 -2.20 -5.67 4.46
CA ALA A 125 -1.74 -6.97 4.92
C ALA A 125 -2.92 -7.92 5.20
N GLY A 126 -3.97 -7.43 5.85
CA GLY A 126 -5.20 -8.18 6.12
C GLY A 126 -5.90 -8.62 4.83
N GLU A 127 -6.09 -7.72 3.87
CA GLU A 127 -6.75 -8.02 2.60
C GLU A 127 -5.90 -8.97 1.73
N ASN A 128 -4.57 -8.86 1.78
CA ASN A 128 -3.67 -9.79 1.10
C ASN A 128 -3.81 -11.20 1.68
N GLN A 129 -3.77 -11.34 3.01
CA GLN A 129 -3.97 -12.64 3.67
C GLN A 129 -5.36 -13.20 3.42
N PHE A 130 -6.40 -12.37 3.47
CA PHE A 130 -7.77 -12.78 3.19
C PHE A 130 -7.92 -13.27 1.75
N THR A 131 -7.35 -12.54 0.79
CA THR A 131 -7.35 -12.93 -0.63
C THR A 131 -6.55 -14.20 -0.89
N ASN A 132 -5.38 -14.34 -0.27
CA ASN A 132 -4.61 -15.58 -0.33
C ASN A 132 -5.40 -16.75 0.30
N GLY A 133 -6.10 -16.53 1.40
CA GLY A 133 -7.01 -17.51 2.01
C GLY A 133 -8.12 -17.95 1.06
N LYS A 134 -8.77 -17.01 0.35
CA LYS A 134 -9.77 -17.32 -0.68
C LYS A 134 -9.16 -18.17 -1.81
N ILE A 135 -7.99 -17.80 -2.32
CA ILE A 135 -7.29 -18.54 -3.39
C ILE A 135 -6.92 -19.94 -2.90
N THR A 136 -6.35 -20.05 -1.70
CA THR A 136 -5.95 -21.32 -1.09
C THR A 136 -7.14 -22.23 -0.89
N ALA A 137 -8.27 -21.73 -0.37
CA ALA A 137 -9.48 -22.52 -0.18
C ALA A 137 -10.04 -23.07 -1.50
N LEU A 138 -9.95 -22.29 -2.58
CA LEU A 138 -10.43 -22.69 -3.90
C LEU A 138 -9.47 -23.64 -4.63
N LYS A 139 -8.18 -23.31 -4.72
CA LYS A 139 -7.17 -24.02 -5.55
C LYS A 139 -6.37 -25.10 -4.80
N ALA A 140 -5.94 -24.81 -3.58
CA ALA A 140 -5.08 -25.71 -2.81
C ALA A 140 -5.83 -26.40 -1.66
N GLY A 141 -7.15 -26.17 -1.58
CA GLY A 141 -8.02 -26.60 -0.50
C GLY A 141 -8.85 -27.83 -0.88
N SER A 142 -9.70 -28.24 0.07
CA SER A 142 -10.60 -29.38 -0.12
C SER A 142 -11.66 -29.14 -1.19
N PHE A 143 -11.91 -27.90 -1.62
CA PHE A 143 -13.00 -27.60 -2.54
C PHE A 143 -12.75 -28.17 -3.94
N GLU A 144 -11.65 -27.80 -4.60
CA GLU A 144 -11.29 -28.34 -5.92
C GLU A 144 -11.14 -29.87 -5.86
N SER A 145 -10.47 -30.39 -4.82
CA SER A 145 -10.28 -31.83 -4.65
C SER A 145 -11.60 -32.57 -4.45
N ALA A 146 -12.50 -32.09 -3.58
CA ALA A 146 -13.79 -32.71 -3.33
C ALA A 146 -14.72 -32.59 -4.55
N LEU A 147 -14.69 -31.48 -5.26
CA LEU A 147 -15.47 -31.29 -6.48
C LEU A 147 -14.99 -32.25 -7.57
N THR A 148 -13.68 -32.32 -7.81
CA THR A 148 -13.03 -33.26 -8.75
C THR A 148 -13.34 -34.71 -8.38
N GLN A 149 -13.32 -35.07 -7.09
CA GLN A 149 -13.63 -36.41 -6.62
C GLN A 149 -15.10 -36.80 -6.86
N ASN A 150 -16.04 -35.90 -6.56
CA ASN A 150 -17.46 -36.15 -6.82
C ASN A 150 -17.72 -36.24 -8.34
N LEU A 151 -17.20 -35.31 -9.13
CA LEU A 151 -17.35 -35.33 -10.58
C LEU A 151 -16.74 -36.58 -11.21
N GLY A 152 -15.54 -37.00 -10.78
CA GLY A 152 -14.92 -38.24 -11.26
C GLY A 152 -15.70 -39.51 -10.90
N SER A 153 -16.56 -39.46 -9.89
CA SER A 153 -17.43 -40.58 -9.52
C SER A 153 -18.68 -40.68 -10.40
N PHE A 154 -19.19 -39.56 -10.92
CA PHE A 154 -20.40 -39.52 -11.74
C PHE A 154 -20.13 -39.41 -13.26
N PHE A 155 -18.98 -38.84 -13.66
CA PHE A 155 -18.62 -38.49 -15.04
C PHE A 155 -17.12 -38.78 -15.30
N PRO A 156 -16.71 -40.06 -15.41
CA PRO A 156 -15.30 -40.42 -15.50
C PRO A 156 -14.65 -40.05 -16.84
N ASP A 157 -15.39 -40.15 -17.95
CA ASP A 157 -14.86 -39.89 -19.29
C ASP A 157 -14.62 -38.38 -19.50
N GLU A 158 -15.56 -37.53 -19.09
CA GLU A 158 -15.46 -36.07 -19.18
C GLU A 158 -14.36 -35.49 -18.28
N MET A 159 -14.10 -36.13 -17.13
CA MET A 159 -13.02 -35.72 -16.23
C MET A 159 -11.62 -36.02 -16.79
N MET A 160 -11.49 -37.04 -17.64
CA MET A 160 -10.22 -37.35 -18.31
C MET A 160 -9.84 -36.25 -19.32
N ASP A 161 -10.83 -35.76 -20.09
CA ASP A 161 -10.67 -34.63 -21.01
C ASP A 161 -10.36 -33.32 -20.26
N TYR A 162 -11.09 -33.04 -19.16
CA TYR A 162 -10.84 -31.87 -18.31
C TYR A 162 -9.41 -31.85 -17.73
N ASN A 163 -8.92 -32.98 -17.21
CA ASN A 163 -7.57 -33.07 -16.64
C ASN A 163 -6.48 -32.86 -17.71
N GLN A 164 -6.69 -33.31 -18.96
CA GLN A 164 -5.77 -33.00 -20.06
C GLN A 164 -5.75 -31.50 -20.36
N LEU A 165 -6.90 -30.84 -20.34
CA LEU A 165 -7.00 -29.39 -20.56
C LEU A 165 -6.27 -28.61 -19.45
N VAL A 166 -6.51 -28.94 -18.17
CA VAL A 166 -5.85 -28.30 -17.02
C VAL A 166 -4.33 -28.52 -17.04
N ALA A 167 -3.86 -29.72 -17.39
CA ALA A 167 -2.44 -30.01 -17.52
C ALA A 167 -1.78 -29.20 -18.65
N SER A 168 -2.50 -29.01 -19.78
CA SER A 168 -2.02 -28.17 -20.87
C SER A 168 -1.97 -26.68 -20.51
N ALA A 169 -2.97 -26.20 -19.75
CA ALA A 169 -3.05 -24.80 -19.31
C ALA A 169 -1.97 -24.46 -18.26
N SER A 170 -1.68 -25.37 -17.32
CA SER A 170 -0.68 -25.16 -16.26
C SER A 170 0.76 -25.09 -16.79
N THR A 171 1.02 -25.62 -17.99
CA THR A 171 2.35 -25.63 -18.62
C THR A 171 2.64 -24.31 -19.37
N SER A 172 1.61 -23.52 -19.68
CA SER A 172 1.75 -22.24 -20.40
C SER A 172 2.03 -21.03 -19.49
N ASP A 173 1.84 -21.16 -18.18
CA ASP A 173 1.94 -20.05 -17.20
C ASP A 173 3.28 -19.98 -16.45
N ASN A 174 4.39 -20.44 -17.06
CA ASN A 174 5.75 -20.18 -16.56
C ASN A 174 6.48 -19.14 -17.41
N THR A 175 5.88 -17.96 -17.58
CA THR A 175 6.63 -16.73 -17.84
C THR A 175 5.82 -15.59 -17.25
N THR A 176 6.43 -14.86 -16.32
CA THR A 176 5.93 -13.59 -15.77
C THR A 176 4.85 -13.74 -14.69
N ALA A 177 5.29 -13.72 -13.43
CA ALA A 177 4.43 -13.33 -12.31
C ALA A 177 3.69 -12.03 -12.66
N PRO A 178 2.39 -11.86 -12.32
CA PRO A 178 1.71 -10.60 -12.55
C PRO A 178 2.32 -9.57 -11.59
N ARG A 179 3.27 -8.81 -12.13
CA ARG A 179 3.78 -7.58 -11.55
C ARG A 179 2.62 -6.59 -11.53
N LEU A 180 2.26 -6.12 -10.34
CA LEU A 180 1.36 -4.99 -10.15
C LEU A 180 2.04 -3.76 -10.79
N GLU A 181 1.63 -3.42 -12.01
CA GLU A 181 2.00 -2.19 -12.68
C GLU A 181 1.23 -1.03 -12.03
N HIS A 182 1.93 -0.05 -11.46
CA HIS A 182 1.36 1.26 -11.16
C HIS A 182 1.18 2.07 -12.44
N PRO A 183 0.15 2.95 -12.52
CA PRO A 183 -0.29 3.55 -13.76
C PRO A 183 0.52 4.83 -14.02
N ASN A 184 1.35 4.83 -15.06
CA ASN A 184 1.76 6.05 -15.76
C ASN A 184 2.44 5.68 -17.07
N ASP A 185 1.64 5.44 -18.11
CA ASP A 185 1.71 6.17 -19.38
C ASP A 185 0.63 5.57 -20.29
N VAL A 186 -0.31 6.40 -20.74
CA VAL A 186 -0.90 6.39 -22.09
C VAL A 186 -1.95 7.49 -22.10
N SER A 187 -1.59 8.61 -22.72
CA SER A 187 -2.56 9.47 -23.38
C SER A 187 -3.41 8.62 -24.32
N THR A 188 -4.70 8.45 -24.00
CA THR A 188 -5.70 8.13 -25.03
C THR A 188 -6.88 9.07 -24.86
N THR A 189 -6.84 10.12 -25.66
CA THR A 189 -7.93 10.90 -26.23
C THR A 189 -9.33 10.45 -25.82
N VAL A 190 -9.96 11.31 -25.02
CA VAL A 190 -11.41 11.42 -24.84
C VAL A 190 -12.09 11.49 -26.20
N LYS A 191 -12.93 10.50 -26.51
CA LYS A 191 -14.13 10.73 -27.32
C LYS A 191 -15.34 10.57 -26.41
N GLN A 192 -15.95 11.72 -26.16
CA GLN A 192 -17.26 11.92 -25.59
C GLN A 192 -18.31 11.31 -26.51
N GLU A 193 -19.10 10.37 -26.00
CA GLU A 193 -20.43 10.05 -26.53
C GLU A 193 -21.36 9.71 -25.35
N VAL A 194 -22.59 10.18 -25.48
CA VAL A 194 -23.60 10.37 -24.42
C VAL A 194 -24.66 9.27 -24.53
N GLU A 195 -25.38 9.00 -23.43
CA GLU A 195 -26.61 8.15 -23.29
C GLU A 195 -26.35 6.63 -23.28
N ASP A 196 -26.95 5.77 -22.46
CA ASP A 196 -28.21 5.83 -21.70
C ASP A 196 -28.15 4.81 -20.53
N GLY A 197 -29.00 4.96 -19.51
CA GLY A 197 -28.80 4.40 -18.16
C GLY A 197 -28.90 2.88 -17.94
N SER A 198 -28.28 2.43 -16.83
CA SER A 198 -28.74 1.36 -15.91
C SER A 198 -27.64 1.03 -14.89
N PHE A 199 -27.69 1.66 -13.70
CA PHE A 199 -26.86 1.27 -12.56
C PHE A 199 -27.56 0.14 -11.78
N LEU A 200 -27.03 -1.09 -11.85
CA LEU A 200 -27.52 -2.20 -11.02
C LEU A 200 -26.91 -2.11 -9.62
N THR A 201 -27.71 -1.63 -8.67
CA THR A 201 -27.50 -1.84 -7.24
C THR A 201 -27.96 -3.26 -6.88
N VAL A 202 -27.07 -4.12 -6.37
CA VAL A 202 -27.45 -5.42 -5.81
C VAL A 202 -27.52 -5.30 -4.29
N ASN A 203 -28.74 -5.21 -3.77
CA ASN A 203 -29.05 -5.29 -2.34
C ASN A 203 -28.95 -6.74 -1.85
N ASN A 204 -28.13 -6.96 -0.83
CA ASN A 204 -28.05 -8.21 -0.08
C ASN A 204 -29.26 -8.32 0.87
N THR A 205 -30.15 -9.30 0.66
CA THR A 205 -31.24 -9.62 1.60
C THR A 205 -31.05 -11.03 2.15
N VAL A 206 -30.65 -11.10 3.42
CA VAL A 206 -30.68 -12.32 4.23
C VAL A 206 -32.14 -12.62 4.58
N SER A 207 -32.60 -13.86 4.34
CA SER A 207 -33.88 -14.36 4.84
C SER A 207 -33.66 -15.58 5.71
N THR A 208 -33.95 -15.44 7.00
CA THR A 208 -34.07 -16.52 7.99
C THR A 208 -35.46 -17.14 7.87
N THR A 209 -35.54 -18.47 7.77
CA THR A 209 -36.81 -19.20 7.77
C THR A 209 -37.16 -19.62 9.19
N SER A 210 -38.27 -19.12 9.74
CA SER A 210 -38.90 -19.67 10.95
C SER A 210 -40.18 -20.42 10.57
N SER A 211 -40.25 -21.68 10.97
CA SER A 211 -41.39 -22.59 10.83
C SER A 211 -42.60 -22.15 11.64
N ALA A 212 -43.80 -22.22 11.07
CA ALA A 212 -45.01 -22.52 11.84
C ALA A 212 -46.07 -23.16 10.92
N GLY A 213 -46.47 -24.37 11.31
CA GLY A 213 -47.47 -25.17 10.65
C GLY A 213 -48.91 -24.72 10.91
N SER A 214 -49.75 -25.17 10.00
CA SER A 214 -51.18 -24.99 9.79
C SER A 214 -52.13 -25.26 10.97
N SER A 215 -53.22 -24.49 11.02
CA SER A 215 -54.64 -24.89 11.23
C SER A 215 -55.44 -23.66 11.70
N SER A 216 -56.71 -23.41 11.42
CA SER A 216 -57.77 -23.94 10.54
C SER A 216 -58.99 -23.01 10.79
N VAL A 217 -59.78 -22.66 9.75
CA VAL A 217 -61.28 -22.59 9.72
C VAL A 217 -61.98 -21.79 10.86
N SER A 218 -62.82 -20.75 10.71
CA SER A 218 -63.83 -20.32 9.72
C SER A 218 -64.33 -18.90 10.08
N PRO A 219 -65.10 -18.21 9.21
CA PRO A 219 -65.70 -16.89 9.48
C PRO A 219 -67.19 -16.98 9.90
N ALA A 220 -67.68 -16.00 10.66
CA ALA A 220 -68.92 -15.25 10.40
C ALA A 220 -69.50 -14.57 11.66
N SER A 221 -70.04 -13.38 11.39
CA SER A 221 -70.99 -12.55 12.17
C SER A 221 -70.44 -11.68 13.29
#